data_AF-A0A5M9JXR8-F1
#
_entry.id   AF-A0A5M9JXR8-F1
#
_cell.length_a   1.000
_cell.length_b   1.000
_cell.length_c   1.000
_cell.angle_alpha   90.00
_cell.angle_beta   90.00
_cell.angle_gamma   90.00
#
_symmetry.space_group_name_H-M   'P 1'
#
loop_
_entity.id
_entity.type
_entity.pdbx_description
1 polymer ?
#
loop_
_entity_poly.entity_id
_entity_poly.type
_entity_poly.pdbx_seq_one_letter_code
_entity_poly.pdbx_strand_id
1 'polypeptide(L)'
;MDSLPAYHELNKDVAMLVAPYLDTPDLYSGCLVYSHFNEVFGDYLWANPFRDLANRIKPCGLVSKFFSGSSRLDPQLLQRVRILDMRALQKIRSLTHLYLSNNKFTALGPQNILGRTNCLQVLDVGSNRTSLAVGTVAGIDVYAQEHTVCFLSRKWQPRLEVLRIHHSIVTRHASVVSQRNTYDRREAISNLRIEKSCLTELEGQGPCFDPHDNARLRCLTLTSIPRKGSNELFLALKYFIVRLAAQEVTIHDARENVKSRRAPTLYPGLRKLTLEFLPEEHVVRPSESGSVTGHGDADSYYEEMARDFSFLNHESIRAPTRRQQEEIGVVPTVDIVKELREWRAIEVRRWFGELKIKLF
;
A
#
# COMPACT_ATOMS: atom_id res chain seq x y z
N MET A 1 26.66 42.03 -12.07
CA MET A 1 25.87 42.56 -10.94
C MET A 1 24.44 42.25 -11.28
N ASP A 2 23.93 41.10 -10.82
CA ASP A 2 22.56 40.71 -11.11
C ASP A 2 21.62 41.69 -10.39
N SER A 3 20.73 42.31 -11.16
CA SER A 3 19.75 43.28 -10.68
C SER A 3 18.85 42.60 -9.65
N LEU A 4 18.77 43.17 -8.44
CA LEU A 4 17.80 42.74 -7.44
C LEU A 4 16.38 42.86 -8.03
N PRO A 5 15.52 41.83 -7.86
CA PRO A 5 14.16 41.85 -8.39
C PRO A 5 13.38 43.04 -7.86
N ALA A 6 12.53 43.62 -8.70
CA ALA A 6 11.80 44.83 -8.36
C ALA A 6 10.64 44.52 -7.41
N TYR A 7 10.35 45.41 -6.45
CA TYR A 7 9.41 45.16 -5.34
C TYR A 7 7.98 44.75 -5.78
N HIS A 8 7.59 45.10 -7.00
CA HIS A 8 6.30 44.78 -7.62
C HIS A 8 6.24 43.38 -8.27
N GLU A 9 7.38 42.71 -8.44
CA GLU A 9 7.44 41.32 -8.92
C GLU A 9 7.16 40.31 -7.80
N LEU A 10 7.14 40.77 -6.54
CA LEU A 10 6.59 40.03 -5.39
C LEU A 10 5.06 40.17 -5.38
N ASN A 11 4.39 39.67 -6.41
CA ASN A 11 2.95 39.44 -6.39
C ASN A 11 2.59 38.22 -5.51
N LYS A 12 3.25 38.12 -4.35
CA LYS A 12 2.99 37.15 -3.31
C LYS A 12 2.30 37.91 -2.19
N ASP A 13 1.13 37.42 -1.82
CA ASP A 13 0.40 37.90 -0.66
C ASP A 13 1.35 38.06 0.53
N VAL A 14 1.39 39.26 1.11
CA VAL A 14 2.24 39.58 2.25
C VAL A 14 1.97 38.62 3.41
N ALA A 15 0.72 38.17 3.56
CA ALA A 15 0.35 37.14 4.53
C ALA A 15 1.13 35.84 4.30
N MET A 16 1.27 35.36 3.05
CA MET A 16 2.08 34.17 2.78
C MET A 16 3.56 34.36 3.10
N LEU A 17 4.09 35.59 2.96
CA LEU A 17 5.48 35.89 3.27
C LEU A 17 5.74 35.87 4.79
N VAL A 18 4.80 36.35 5.60
CA VAL A 18 4.95 36.38 7.07
C VAL A 18 4.57 35.07 7.75
N ALA A 19 3.71 34.24 7.14
CA ALA A 19 3.21 33.00 7.74
C ALA A 19 4.30 32.07 8.32
N PRO A 20 5.47 31.88 7.68
CA PRO A 20 6.54 31.04 8.23
C PRO A 20 7.23 31.59 9.48
N TYR A 21 7.11 32.90 9.73
CA TYR A 21 7.75 33.60 10.84
C TYR A 21 6.81 33.79 12.04
N LEU A 22 5.50 33.56 11.85
CA LEU A 22 4.52 33.62 12.91
C LEU A 22 4.48 32.28 13.66
N ASP A 23 4.28 32.36 14.97
CA ASP A 23 4.04 31.18 15.77
C ASP A 23 2.60 30.67 15.57
N THR A 24 2.35 29.45 16.03
CA THR A 24 1.04 28.82 15.87
C THR A 24 -0.09 29.59 16.56
N PRO A 25 0.04 30.03 17.83
CA PRO A 25 -0.96 30.88 18.45
C PRO A 25 -1.32 32.13 17.63
N ASP A 26 -0.32 32.81 17.06
CA ASP A 26 -0.51 34.03 16.27
C ASP A 26 -1.22 33.74 14.95
N LEU A 27 -0.82 32.67 14.26
CA LEU A 27 -1.50 32.20 13.05
C LEU A 27 -2.97 31.84 13.32
N TYR A 28 -3.25 31.11 14.41
CA TYR A 28 -4.63 30.76 14.80
C TYR A 28 -5.44 32.00 15.12
N SER A 29 -4.85 32.95 15.85
CA SER A 29 -5.51 34.22 16.19
C SER A 29 -5.80 35.03 14.93
N GLY A 30 -4.86 35.07 13.97
CA GLY A 30 -5.05 35.69 12.66
C GLY A 30 -6.22 35.08 11.87
N CYS A 31 -6.34 33.74 11.85
CA CYS A 31 -7.45 33.05 11.20
C CYS A 31 -8.82 33.39 11.81
N LEU A 32 -8.88 33.72 13.10
CA LEU A 32 -10.14 34.08 13.79
C LEU A 32 -10.56 35.52 13.52
N VAL A 33 -9.61 36.40 13.22
CA VAL A 33 -9.85 37.85 13.08
C VAL A 33 -10.25 38.22 11.65
N TYR A 34 -9.70 37.54 10.63
CA TYR A 34 -9.90 37.94 9.24
C TYR A 34 -10.03 36.73 8.30
N SER A 35 -11.05 36.74 7.44
CA SER A 35 -11.36 35.62 6.52
C SER A 35 -10.23 35.36 5.53
N HIS A 36 -9.60 36.41 5.00
CA HIS A 36 -8.44 36.30 4.12
C HIS A 36 -7.23 35.67 4.83
N PHE A 37 -7.00 36.00 6.10
CA PHE A 37 -5.97 35.32 6.90
C PHE A 37 -6.32 33.87 7.15
N ASN A 38 -7.59 33.52 7.32
CA ASN A 38 -7.99 32.12 7.38
C ASN A 38 -7.78 31.37 6.06
N GLU A 39 -7.94 32.02 4.91
CA GLU A 39 -7.59 31.42 3.61
C GLU A 39 -6.08 31.17 3.52
N VAL A 40 -5.26 32.18 3.84
CA VAL A 40 -3.80 32.12 3.67
C VAL A 40 -3.10 31.33 4.79
N PHE A 41 -3.32 31.69 6.05
CA PHE A 41 -2.73 31.03 7.20
C PHE A 41 -3.38 29.69 7.48
N GLY A 42 -4.67 29.51 7.17
CA GLY A 42 -5.33 28.21 7.31
C GLY A 42 -4.68 27.17 6.41
N ASP A 43 -4.34 27.53 5.16
CA ASP A 43 -3.57 26.65 4.28
C ASP A 43 -2.20 26.30 4.88
N TYR A 44 -1.51 27.27 5.51
CA TYR A 44 -0.22 27.04 6.13
C TYR A 44 -0.30 26.19 7.43
N LEU A 45 -1.27 26.47 8.29
CA LEU A 45 -1.54 25.78 9.56
C LEU A 45 -1.96 24.34 9.33
N TRP A 46 -2.92 24.14 8.42
CA TRP A 46 -3.47 22.83 8.13
C TRP A 46 -2.60 22.03 7.15
N ALA A 47 -1.69 22.66 6.40
CA ALA A 47 -0.72 21.94 5.57
C ALA A 47 0.10 20.92 6.36
N ASN A 48 0.32 21.14 7.67
CA ASN A 48 0.98 20.19 8.54
C ASN A 48 0.44 20.27 9.98
N PRO A 49 -0.69 19.60 10.28
CA PRO A 49 -1.36 19.72 11.57
C PRO A 49 -0.49 19.21 12.73
N PHE A 50 0.48 18.34 12.46
CA PHE A 50 1.35 17.75 13.47
C PHE A 50 2.55 18.59 13.88
N ARG A 51 2.90 19.62 13.10
CA ARG A 51 4.04 20.51 13.37
C ARG A 51 4.00 21.04 14.81
N ASP A 52 2.82 21.46 15.23
CA ASP A 52 2.63 22.19 16.48
C ASP A 52 2.11 21.29 17.59
N LEU A 53 1.40 20.21 17.21
CA LEU A 53 0.97 19.17 18.13
C LEU A 53 2.16 18.56 18.88
N ALA A 54 3.32 18.42 18.22
CA ALA A 54 4.55 17.89 18.79
C ALA A 54 5.07 18.64 20.03
N ASN A 55 4.82 19.95 20.09
CA ASN A 55 5.39 20.84 21.12
C ASN A 55 4.40 21.09 22.28
N ARG A 56 3.19 20.52 22.23
CA ARG A 56 2.18 20.68 23.29
C ARG A 56 2.40 19.69 24.43
N ILE A 57 1.88 20.01 25.62
CA ILE A 57 2.01 19.22 26.86
C ILE A 57 1.46 17.78 26.71
N LYS A 58 0.48 17.56 25.82
CA LYS A 58 -0.15 16.25 25.55
C LYS A 58 -0.27 16.00 24.04
N PRO A 59 0.84 15.77 23.33
CA PRO A 59 0.86 15.67 21.88
C PRO A 59 -0.01 14.49 21.40
N CYS A 60 0.12 13.33 22.04
CA CYS A 60 -0.64 12.11 21.69
C CYS A 60 -2.15 12.28 21.81
N GLY A 61 -2.61 12.93 22.89
CA GLY A 61 -4.04 13.12 23.12
C GLY A 61 -4.68 14.03 22.06
N LEU A 62 -3.92 15.03 21.58
CA LEU A 62 -4.40 15.94 20.56
C LEU A 62 -4.29 15.33 19.15
N VAL A 63 -3.24 14.55 18.87
CA VAL A 63 -3.12 13.75 17.63
C VAL A 63 -4.27 12.74 17.55
N SER A 64 -4.55 12.02 18.63
CA SER A 64 -5.67 11.08 18.71
C SER A 64 -7.00 11.79 18.55
N LYS A 65 -7.21 12.95 19.18
CA LYS A 65 -8.42 13.77 18.97
C LYS A 65 -8.56 14.25 17.53
N PHE A 66 -7.46 14.61 16.87
CA PHE A 66 -7.48 14.99 15.46
C PHE A 66 -7.94 13.81 14.58
N PHE A 67 -7.37 12.62 14.77
CA PHE A 67 -7.78 11.44 14.00
C PHE A 67 -9.19 10.92 14.35
N SER A 68 -9.57 10.91 15.62
CA SER A 68 -10.91 10.48 16.05
C SER A 68 -12.01 11.50 15.72
N GLY A 69 -11.63 12.78 15.61
CA GLY A 69 -12.52 13.87 15.23
C GLY A 69 -12.52 14.19 13.73
N SER A 70 -11.61 13.61 12.93
CA SER A 70 -11.46 13.95 11.52
C SER A 70 -12.70 13.64 10.69
N SER A 71 -13.45 12.60 11.05
CA SER A 71 -14.75 12.29 10.44
C SER A 71 -15.82 13.35 10.69
N ARG A 72 -15.59 14.24 11.67
CA ARG A 72 -16.44 15.39 12.01
C ARG A 72 -15.85 16.72 11.56
N LEU A 73 -14.62 16.71 11.02
CA LEU A 73 -14.00 17.92 10.47
C LEU A 73 -14.61 18.22 9.10
N ASP A 74 -14.70 19.51 8.77
CA ASP A 74 -15.13 19.98 7.46
C ASP A 74 -14.25 19.36 6.36
N PRO A 75 -14.83 18.71 5.33
CA PRO A 75 -14.09 18.18 4.19
C PRO A 75 -13.15 19.20 3.54
N GLN A 76 -13.52 20.48 3.50
CA GLN A 76 -12.66 21.54 2.94
C GLN A 76 -11.38 21.74 3.77
N LEU A 77 -11.48 21.60 5.08
CA LEU A 77 -10.35 21.72 6.01
C LEU A 77 -9.43 20.50 5.92
N LEU A 78 -9.99 19.30 5.70
CA LEU A 78 -9.20 18.09 5.43
C LEU A 78 -8.43 18.18 4.10
N GLN A 79 -8.98 18.85 3.08
CA GLN A 79 -8.27 19.08 1.81
C GLN A 79 -7.03 19.97 1.97
N ARG A 80 -6.99 20.81 3.00
CA ARG A 80 -5.82 21.65 3.30
C ARG A 80 -4.66 20.86 3.92
N VAL A 81 -4.91 19.64 4.41
CA VAL A 81 -3.86 18.76 4.94
C VAL A 81 -3.03 18.18 3.80
N ARG A 82 -1.89 18.82 3.53
CA ARG A 82 -0.97 18.42 2.45
C ARG A 82 0.10 17.44 2.92
N ILE A 83 0.64 17.68 4.12
CA ILE A 83 1.76 16.94 4.69
C ILE A 83 1.39 16.51 6.09
N LEU A 84 1.67 15.26 6.39
CA LEU A 84 1.44 14.70 7.71
C LEU A 84 2.82 14.42 8.32
N ASP A 85 3.42 15.45 8.91
CA ASP A 85 4.81 15.37 9.36
C ASP A 85 4.93 14.60 10.67
N MET A 86 5.15 13.30 10.52
CA MET A 86 5.33 12.37 11.63
C MET A 86 6.69 12.50 12.32
N ARG A 87 7.59 13.42 11.90
CA ARG A 87 8.84 13.70 12.66
C ARG A 87 8.53 14.16 14.07
N ALA A 88 7.40 14.84 14.26
CA ALA A 88 6.80 15.15 15.56
C ALA A 88 6.69 13.93 16.48
N LEU A 89 6.36 12.75 15.93
CA LEU A 89 6.23 11.51 16.68
C LEU A 89 7.57 11.01 17.25
N GLN A 90 8.73 11.47 16.73
CA GLN A 90 10.05 11.13 17.31
C GLN A 90 10.19 11.58 18.75
N LYS A 91 9.57 12.71 19.11
CA LYS A 91 9.58 13.22 20.48
C LYS A 91 8.69 12.38 21.40
N ILE A 92 7.77 11.61 20.82
CA ILE A 92 6.82 10.76 21.55
C ILE A 92 7.46 9.40 21.81
N ARG A 93 8.27 9.34 22.87
CA ARG A 93 8.93 8.09 23.33
C ARG A 93 7.96 7.02 23.86
N SER A 94 6.69 7.35 24.01
CA SER A 94 5.65 6.46 24.57
C SER A 94 4.72 5.85 23.53
N LEU A 95 4.91 6.12 22.24
CA LEU A 95 4.03 5.55 21.21
C LEU A 95 4.31 4.06 21.05
N THR A 96 3.37 3.23 21.52
CA THR A 96 3.46 1.77 21.45
C THR A 96 2.53 1.17 20.40
N HIS A 97 1.42 1.83 20.07
CA HIS A 97 0.43 1.34 19.13
C HIS A 97 0.17 2.42 18.09
N LEU A 98 0.28 2.06 16.81
CA LEU A 98 0.07 2.99 15.71
C LEU A 98 -0.68 2.29 14.57
N TYR A 99 -1.80 2.87 14.16
CA TYR A 99 -2.64 2.38 13.07
C TYR A 99 -2.75 3.46 12.00
N LEU A 100 -2.24 3.16 10.81
CA LEU A 100 -2.10 4.04 9.65
C LEU A 100 -2.66 3.41 8.38
N SER A 101 -3.36 2.28 8.49
CA SER A 101 -4.04 1.68 7.34
C SER A 101 -5.09 2.62 6.75
N ASN A 102 -5.40 2.45 5.46
CA ASN A 102 -6.34 3.27 4.69
C ASN A 102 -5.98 4.77 4.61
N ASN A 103 -4.69 5.09 4.70
CA ASN A 103 -4.19 6.42 4.40
C ASN A 103 -3.64 6.49 2.97
N LYS A 104 -3.40 7.71 2.47
CA LYS A 104 -2.78 7.97 1.17
C LYS A 104 -1.25 8.09 1.28
N PHE A 105 -0.64 7.47 2.29
CA PHE A 105 0.80 7.49 2.44
C PHE A 105 1.47 6.68 1.34
N THR A 106 2.65 7.14 0.95
CA THR A 106 3.58 6.32 0.18
C THR A 106 4.35 5.41 1.12
N ALA A 107 5.04 4.41 0.56
CA ALA A 107 5.93 3.50 1.29
C ALA A 107 7.02 4.20 2.12
N LEU A 108 7.35 5.47 1.81
CA LEU A 108 8.30 6.30 2.57
C LEU A 108 7.79 6.68 3.97
N GLY A 109 6.48 6.81 4.17
CA GLY A 109 5.92 7.14 5.48
C GLY A 109 6.26 6.08 6.54
N PRO A 110 5.91 4.80 6.29
CA PRO A 110 6.24 3.68 7.18
C PRO A 110 7.74 3.49 7.36
N GLN A 111 8.53 3.64 6.29
CA GLN A 111 10.00 3.62 6.36
C GLN A 111 10.52 4.66 7.36
N ASN A 112 10.04 5.91 7.24
CA ASN A 112 10.44 6.98 8.15
C ASN A 112 10.02 6.69 9.60
N ILE A 113 8.83 6.13 9.83
CA ILE A 113 8.36 5.80 11.18
C ILE A 113 9.22 4.70 11.79
N LEU A 114 9.49 3.63 11.04
CA LEU A 114 10.27 2.49 11.51
C LEU A 114 11.76 2.83 11.70
N GLY A 115 12.32 3.75 10.91
CA GLY A 115 13.69 4.24 11.11
C GLY A 115 13.85 5.19 12.29
N ARG A 116 12.75 5.71 12.85
CA ARG A 116 12.76 6.80 13.83
C ARG A 116 12.09 6.48 15.17
N THR A 117 11.39 5.36 15.26
CA THR A 117 10.74 4.87 16.48
C THR A 117 11.29 3.50 16.84
N ASN A 118 11.40 3.17 18.12
CA ASN A 118 11.85 1.84 18.58
C ASN A 118 10.98 1.28 19.71
N CYS A 119 9.87 1.97 20.00
CA CYS A 119 8.95 1.65 21.09
C CYS A 119 7.65 1.00 20.63
N LEU A 120 7.43 0.91 19.31
CA LEU A 120 6.23 0.32 18.75
C LEU A 120 6.16 -1.17 19.09
N GLN A 121 5.02 -1.56 19.64
CA GLN A 121 4.58 -2.93 19.88
C GLN A 121 3.60 -3.37 18.79
N VAL A 122 2.73 -2.45 18.37
CA VAL A 122 1.74 -2.69 17.31
C VAL A 122 1.88 -1.62 16.24
N LEU A 123 2.07 -2.07 15.01
CA LEU A 123 2.06 -1.21 13.83
C LEU A 123 1.15 -1.81 12.77
N ASP A 124 0.07 -1.11 12.45
CA ASP A 124 -0.75 -1.40 11.27
C ASP A 124 -0.54 -0.29 10.26
N VAL A 125 -0.01 -0.64 9.10
CA VAL A 125 0.20 0.28 7.99
C VAL A 125 -0.69 -0.07 6.80
N GLY A 126 -1.20 -1.30 6.75
CA GLY A 126 -1.92 -1.81 5.58
C GLY A 126 -1.08 -1.73 4.30
N SER A 127 -1.74 -1.32 3.22
CA SER A 127 -1.15 -1.21 1.88
C SER A 127 -0.95 0.26 1.53
N ASN A 128 0.29 0.62 1.22
CA ASN A 128 0.68 1.98 0.84
C ASN A 128 1.06 2.02 -0.63
N ARG A 129 0.89 3.18 -1.25
CA ARG A 129 1.32 3.39 -2.63
C ARG A 129 2.85 3.31 -2.70
N THR A 130 3.35 2.71 -3.76
CA THR A 130 4.78 2.75 -4.04
C THR A 130 5.23 4.18 -4.33
N SER A 131 6.44 4.54 -3.91
CA SER A 131 7.16 5.74 -4.33
C SER A 131 8.15 5.47 -5.48
N LEU A 132 8.29 4.22 -5.91
CA LEU A 132 9.04 3.86 -7.11
C LEU A 132 8.50 4.63 -8.32
N ALA A 133 9.42 5.12 -9.16
CA ALA A 133 9.13 5.85 -10.40
C ALA A 133 8.65 4.89 -11.50
N VAL A 134 7.54 4.22 -11.25
CA VAL A 134 6.89 3.32 -12.21
C VAL A 134 5.94 4.17 -13.03
N GLY A 135 6.09 4.17 -14.36
CA GLY A 135 5.38 5.07 -15.27
C GLY A 135 3.93 5.27 -14.86
N THR A 136 3.60 6.49 -14.41
CA THR A 136 2.30 6.79 -13.82
C THR A 136 1.25 6.78 -14.93
N VAL A 137 0.60 5.64 -15.10
CA VAL A 137 -0.58 5.53 -15.96
C VAL A 137 -1.78 6.00 -15.15
N ALA A 138 -2.51 6.99 -15.68
CA ALA A 138 -3.68 7.53 -15.00
C ALA A 138 -4.72 6.42 -14.73
N GLY A 139 -5.12 6.28 -13.48
CA GLY A 139 -6.10 5.27 -13.04
C GLY A 139 -5.50 3.92 -12.63
N ILE A 140 -4.18 3.79 -12.51
CA ILE A 140 -3.54 2.60 -11.94
C ILE A 140 -2.89 2.95 -10.60
N ASP A 141 -3.25 2.20 -9.56
CA ASP A 141 -2.61 2.29 -8.25
C ASP A 141 -1.68 1.10 -8.04
N VAL A 142 -0.41 1.39 -7.74
CA VAL A 142 0.60 0.37 -7.46
C VAL A 142 0.95 0.40 -5.98
N TYR A 143 0.79 -0.74 -5.33
CA TYR A 143 1.07 -0.92 -3.91
C TYR A 143 2.33 -1.76 -3.74
N ALA A 144 3.28 -1.24 -2.97
CA ALA A 144 4.48 -1.93 -2.58
C ALA A 144 5.04 -1.26 -1.32
N GLN A 145 5.83 -2.03 -0.58
CA GLN A 145 6.55 -1.54 0.58
C GLN A 145 8.05 -1.72 0.34
N GLU A 146 8.70 -0.59 0.15
CA GLU A 146 10.11 -0.46 -0.20
C GLU A 146 10.94 0.03 0.98
N HIS A 147 12.22 -0.32 0.99
CA HIS A 147 13.25 0.08 1.95
C HIS A 147 12.88 -0.09 3.42
N THR A 148 11.90 -0.94 3.72
CA THR A 148 11.32 -1.05 5.06
C THR A 148 11.86 -2.26 5.82
N VAL A 149 12.28 -3.30 5.11
CA VAL A 149 12.72 -4.58 5.69
C VAL A 149 13.90 -4.40 6.65
N CYS A 150 14.89 -3.57 6.30
CA CYS A 150 16.06 -3.33 7.14
C CYS A 150 15.69 -2.78 8.53
N PHE A 151 14.60 -2.03 8.62
CA PHE A 151 14.08 -1.47 9.87
C PHE A 151 13.18 -2.43 10.65
N LEU A 152 12.77 -3.57 10.09
CA LEU A 152 11.95 -4.54 10.83
C LEU A 152 12.77 -5.45 11.75
N SER A 153 14.10 -5.47 11.59
CA SER A 153 14.98 -6.28 12.42
C SER A 153 14.91 -5.89 13.89
N ARG A 154 15.25 -6.83 14.78
CA ARG A 154 15.26 -6.63 16.22
C ARG A 154 16.16 -5.47 16.68
N LYS A 155 17.19 -5.14 15.90
CA LYS A 155 18.07 -3.99 16.17
C LYS A 155 17.30 -2.66 16.15
N TRP A 156 16.39 -2.51 15.19
CA TRP A 156 15.63 -1.28 14.98
C TRP A 156 14.28 -1.31 15.70
N GLN A 157 13.61 -2.46 15.71
CA GLN A 157 12.29 -2.65 16.31
C GLN A 157 12.31 -3.73 17.40
N PRO A 158 12.99 -3.48 18.54
CA PRO A 158 13.17 -4.48 19.60
C PRO A 158 11.90 -4.81 20.38
N ARG A 159 10.81 -4.05 20.15
CA ARG A 159 9.54 -4.17 20.88
C ARG A 159 8.36 -4.56 19.99
N LEU A 160 8.54 -4.61 18.67
CA LEU A 160 7.45 -4.86 17.73
C LEU A 160 6.97 -6.32 17.85
N GLU A 161 5.67 -6.47 18.10
CA GLU A 161 5.01 -7.75 18.37
C GLU A 161 3.89 -8.03 17.36
N VAL A 162 3.22 -6.99 16.86
CA VAL A 162 2.15 -7.09 15.86
C VAL A 162 2.45 -6.15 14.71
N LEU A 163 2.49 -6.69 13.49
CA LEU A 163 2.71 -5.94 12.27
C LEU A 163 1.65 -6.29 11.23
N ARG A 164 1.00 -5.27 10.66
CA ARG A 164 0.20 -5.40 9.45
C ARG A 164 0.77 -4.50 8.36
N ILE A 165 1.21 -5.09 7.26
CA ILE A 165 2.01 -4.43 6.23
C ILE A 165 1.84 -5.15 4.89
N HIS A 166 2.13 -4.44 3.80
CA HIS A 166 2.06 -4.98 2.45
C HIS A 166 2.89 -6.26 2.24
N HIS A 167 2.37 -7.22 1.47
CA HIS A 167 3.02 -8.51 1.26
C HIS A 167 4.40 -8.46 0.59
N SER A 168 4.69 -7.38 -0.14
CA SER A 168 5.97 -7.18 -0.84
C SER A 168 7.19 -7.24 0.07
N ILE A 169 7.06 -6.99 1.38
CA ILE A 169 8.20 -7.13 2.31
C ILE A 169 8.73 -8.57 2.37
N VAL A 170 7.89 -9.55 2.04
CA VAL A 170 8.23 -10.97 1.97
C VAL A 170 8.41 -11.43 0.54
N THR A 171 7.54 -10.98 -0.36
CA THR A 171 7.47 -11.54 -1.72
C THR A 171 8.23 -10.75 -2.77
N ARG A 172 8.56 -9.47 -2.53
CA ARG A 172 9.06 -8.51 -3.55
C ARG A 172 8.14 -8.28 -4.75
N HIS A 173 6.90 -8.74 -4.68
CA HIS A 173 5.90 -8.44 -5.70
C HIS A 173 5.07 -7.23 -5.29
N ALA A 174 4.84 -6.32 -6.23
CA ALA A 174 3.90 -5.23 -6.07
C ALA A 174 2.48 -5.69 -6.42
N SER A 175 1.47 -5.08 -5.81
CA SER A 175 0.07 -5.27 -6.22
C SER A 175 -0.32 -4.12 -7.13
N VAL A 176 -0.72 -4.43 -8.36
CA VAL A 176 -1.24 -3.45 -9.31
C VAL A 176 -2.75 -3.53 -9.29
N VAL A 177 -3.42 -2.43 -8.96
CA VAL A 177 -4.87 -2.33 -8.90
C VAL A 177 -5.32 -1.27 -9.90
N SER A 178 -6.15 -1.68 -10.86
CA SER A 178 -6.81 -0.72 -11.75
C SER A 178 -8.01 -0.07 -11.06
N GLN A 179 -8.14 1.24 -11.21
CA GLN A 179 -9.35 1.97 -10.83
C GLN A 179 -10.46 1.83 -11.87
N ARG A 180 -10.15 1.34 -13.07
CA ARG A 180 -11.12 1.10 -14.13
C ARG A 180 -11.66 -0.31 -14.00
N ASN A 181 -12.99 -0.45 -13.97
CA ASN A 181 -13.66 -1.76 -13.96
C ASN A 181 -13.63 -2.47 -15.34
N THR A 182 -12.87 -1.94 -16.30
CA THR A 182 -12.79 -2.47 -17.67
C THR A 182 -11.48 -3.23 -17.85
N TYR A 183 -11.49 -4.53 -17.58
CA TYR A 183 -10.31 -5.37 -17.76
C TYR A 183 -10.06 -5.65 -19.25
N ASP A 184 -9.29 -4.79 -19.92
CA ASP A 184 -8.80 -5.05 -21.27
C ASP A 184 -7.48 -5.84 -21.22
N ARG A 185 -7.26 -6.74 -22.20
CA ARG A 185 -6.02 -7.49 -22.39
C ARG A 185 -4.80 -6.56 -22.44
N ARG A 186 -4.94 -5.37 -23.01
CA ARG A 186 -3.86 -4.36 -23.04
C ARG A 186 -3.47 -3.88 -21.64
N GLU A 187 -4.45 -3.70 -20.77
CA GLU A 187 -4.23 -3.29 -19.38
C GLU A 187 -3.57 -4.41 -18.58
N ALA A 188 -3.99 -5.67 -18.76
CA ALA A 188 -3.34 -6.81 -18.14
C ALA A 188 -1.83 -6.89 -18.49
N ILE A 189 -1.48 -6.65 -19.77
CA ILE A 189 -0.08 -6.63 -20.22
C ILE A 189 0.67 -5.44 -19.60
N SER A 190 0.04 -4.28 -19.50
CA SER A 190 0.62 -3.10 -18.84
C SER A 190 0.89 -3.38 -17.35
N ASN A 191 -0.09 -3.96 -16.64
CA ASN A 191 0.03 -4.31 -15.23
C ASN A 191 1.16 -5.31 -14.98
N LEU A 192 1.30 -6.33 -15.82
CA LEU A 192 2.42 -7.28 -15.74
C LEU A 192 3.78 -6.60 -15.96
N ARG A 193 3.85 -5.62 -16.87
CA ARG A 193 5.09 -4.87 -17.10
C ARG A 193 5.44 -3.99 -15.90
N ILE A 194 4.46 -3.31 -15.32
CA ILE A 194 4.57 -2.52 -14.09
C ILE A 194 5.06 -3.40 -12.94
N GLU A 195 4.45 -4.57 -12.74
CA GLU A 195 4.83 -5.51 -11.69
C GLU A 195 6.28 -5.97 -11.86
N LYS A 196 6.69 -6.36 -13.07
CA LYS A 196 8.07 -6.78 -13.35
C LYS A 196 9.08 -5.66 -13.11
N SER A 197 8.77 -4.42 -13.52
CA SER A 197 9.62 -3.27 -13.22
C SER A 197 9.75 -3.03 -11.71
N CYS A 198 8.65 -3.16 -10.95
CA CYS A 198 8.71 -3.05 -9.49
C CYS A 198 9.57 -4.16 -8.86
N LEU A 199 9.48 -5.40 -9.37
CA LEU A 199 10.24 -6.52 -8.85
C LEU A 199 11.75 -6.25 -8.95
N THR A 200 12.24 -5.80 -10.10
CA THR A 200 13.66 -5.46 -10.30
C THR A 200 14.14 -4.39 -9.33
N GLU A 201 13.34 -3.33 -9.13
CA GLU A 201 13.66 -2.28 -8.16
C GLU A 201 13.70 -2.83 -6.73
N LEU A 202 12.70 -3.61 -6.33
CA LEU A 202 12.59 -4.19 -4.99
C LEU A 202 13.70 -5.19 -4.68
N GLU A 203 14.17 -5.95 -5.68
CA GLU A 203 15.32 -6.84 -5.54
C GLU A 203 16.62 -6.08 -5.23
N GLY A 204 16.77 -4.87 -5.78
CA GLY A 204 17.91 -3.98 -5.50
C GLY A 204 17.94 -3.44 -4.06
N GLN A 205 16.84 -3.50 -3.32
CA GLN A 205 16.71 -2.90 -1.98
C GLN A 205 17.22 -3.80 -0.84
N GLY A 206 17.61 -5.03 -1.13
CA GLY A 206 18.14 -5.98 -0.16
C GLY A 206 17.26 -7.21 0.06
N PRO A 207 17.54 -8.03 1.11
CA PRO A 207 16.83 -9.28 1.35
C PRO A 207 15.35 -9.04 1.69
N CYS A 208 14.50 -10.03 1.39
CA CYS A 208 13.15 -10.08 1.94
C CYS A 208 13.20 -10.21 3.47
N PHE A 209 12.12 -9.84 4.14
CA PHE A 209 11.98 -10.01 5.57
C PHE A 209 12.06 -11.49 5.96
N ASP A 210 13.00 -11.83 6.83
CA ASP A 210 13.08 -13.14 7.43
C ASP A 210 12.43 -13.15 8.82
N PRO A 211 11.64 -14.17 9.18
CA PRO A 211 11.11 -14.29 10.53
C PRO A 211 12.19 -14.23 11.61
N HIS A 212 13.42 -14.73 11.32
CA HIS A 212 14.54 -14.70 12.26
C HIS A 212 15.09 -13.29 12.52
N ASP A 213 14.88 -12.34 11.59
CA ASP A 213 15.32 -10.96 11.75
C ASP A 213 14.66 -10.30 12.97
N ASN A 214 13.44 -10.76 13.32
CA ASN A 214 12.72 -10.30 14.49
C ASN A 214 11.91 -11.42 15.16
N ALA A 215 12.59 -12.26 15.95
CA ALA A 215 11.95 -13.32 16.74
C ALA A 215 10.94 -12.83 17.80
N ARG A 216 10.85 -11.52 18.06
CA ARG A 216 9.83 -10.96 18.96
C ARG A 216 8.48 -10.80 18.27
N LEU A 217 8.46 -10.63 16.95
CA LEU A 217 7.23 -10.48 16.19
C LEU A 217 6.38 -11.74 16.35
N ARG A 218 5.13 -11.58 16.83
CA ARG A 218 4.20 -12.69 17.11
C ARG A 218 3.10 -12.78 16.07
N CYS A 219 2.65 -11.63 15.58
CA CYS A 219 1.55 -11.53 14.63
C CYS A 219 2.00 -10.74 13.40
N LEU A 220 1.86 -11.33 12.22
CA LEU A 220 2.10 -10.68 10.95
C LEU A 220 0.86 -10.79 10.08
N THR A 221 0.41 -9.68 9.54
CA THR A 221 -0.64 -9.62 8.52
C THR A 221 -0.05 -9.06 7.24
N LEU A 222 -0.06 -9.87 6.18
CA LEU A 222 0.39 -9.47 4.84
C LEU A 222 -0.82 -9.02 4.02
N THR A 223 -0.81 -7.77 3.57
CA THR A 223 -1.95 -7.14 2.88
C THR A 223 -1.78 -7.06 1.38
N SER A 224 -2.91 -6.89 0.66
CA SER A 224 -3.02 -6.72 -0.79
C SER A 224 -2.48 -7.89 -1.63
N ILE A 225 -2.58 -9.13 -1.14
CA ILE A 225 -2.11 -10.27 -1.93
C ILE A 225 -3.07 -10.48 -3.12
N PRO A 226 -2.60 -10.45 -4.38
CA PRO A 226 -3.49 -10.75 -5.51
C PRO A 226 -3.91 -12.22 -5.46
N ARG A 227 -5.20 -12.49 -5.70
CA ARG A 227 -5.73 -13.86 -5.69
C ARG A 227 -5.21 -14.69 -6.86
N LYS A 228 -5.12 -14.06 -8.04
CA LYS A 228 -4.47 -14.62 -9.22
C LYS A 228 -3.16 -13.91 -9.41
N GLY A 229 -2.06 -14.66 -9.48
CA GLY A 229 -0.73 -14.07 -9.56
C GLY A 229 0.25 -14.97 -10.28
N SER A 230 1.51 -14.56 -10.28
CA SER A 230 2.60 -15.36 -10.84
C SER A 230 2.95 -16.55 -9.93
N ASN A 231 3.58 -17.57 -10.51
CA ASN A 231 4.04 -18.72 -9.71
C ASN A 231 5.13 -18.30 -8.71
N GLU A 232 5.94 -17.30 -9.04
CA GLU A 232 6.97 -16.73 -8.17
C GLU A 232 6.38 -16.13 -6.89
N LEU A 233 5.24 -15.44 -7.00
CA LEU A 233 4.52 -14.94 -5.82
C LEU A 233 4.10 -16.08 -4.89
N PHE A 234 3.52 -17.16 -5.45
CA PHE A 234 3.15 -18.35 -4.69
C PHE A 234 4.39 -18.97 -4.02
N LEU A 235 5.47 -19.17 -4.77
CA LEU A 235 6.71 -19.74 -4.26
C LEU A 235 7.33 -18.88 -3.15
N ALA A 236 7.25 -17.55 -3.24
CA ALA A 236 7.75 -16.65 -2.20
C ALA A 236 6.92 -16.76 -0.91
N LEU A 237 5.59 -16.82 -1.01
CA LEU A 237 4.72 -17.04 0.15
C LEU A 237 4.95 -18.43 0.78
N LYS A 238 5.06 -19.46 -0.05
CA LYS A 238 5.40 -20.82 0.37
C LYS A 238 6.74 -20.85 1.10
N TYR A 239 7.77 -20.25 0.51
CA TYR A 239 9.10 -20.16 1.10
C TYR A 239 9.05 -19.49 2.46
N PHE A 240 8.34 -18.36 2.59
CA PHE A 240 8.18 -17.68 3.87
C PHE A 240 7.53 -18.56 4.93
N ILE A 241 6.47 -19.30 4.60
CA ILE A 241 5.83 -20.24 5.54
C ILE A 241 6.79 -21.37 5.95
N VAL A 242 7.64 -21.85 5.04
CA VAL A 242 8.71 -22.80 5.38
C VAL A 242 9.72 -22.17 6.35
N ARG A 243 10.09 -20.90 6.15
CA ARG A 243 10.96 -20.15 7.08
C ARG A 243 10.32 -19.99 8.47
N LEU A 244 9.00 -19.87 8.56
CA LEU A 244 8.28 -19.87 9.84
C LEU A 244 8.38 -21.22 10.57
N ALA A 245 8.24 -22.33 9.83
CA ALA A 245 8.43 -23.67 10.40
C ALA A 245 9.88 -23.85 10.89
N ALA A 246 10.88 -23.39 10.12
CA ALA A 246 12.28 -23.44 10.52
C ALA A 246 12.56 -22.62 11.79
N GLN A 247 12.01 -21.41 11.89
CA GLN A 247 12.12 -20.58 13.10
C GLN A 247 11.56 -21.30 14.32
N GLU A 248 10.40 -21.93 14.17
CA GLU A 248 9.77 -22.67 15.25
C GLU A 248 10.63 -23.83 15.75
N VAL A 249 11.23 -24.61 14.84
CA VAL A 249 12.17 -25.68 15.19
C VAL A 249 13.37 -25.12 15.94
N THR A 250 13.99 -24.04 15.44
CA THR A 250 15.13 -23.40 16.13
C THR A 250 14.76 -22.91 17.53
N ILE A 251 13.56 -22.35 17.72
CA ILE A 251 13.08 -21.90 19.04
C ILE A 251 12.80 -23.10 19.96
N HIS A 252 12.24 -24.18 19.42
CA HIS A 252 11.99 -25.41 20.17
C HIS A 252 13.30 -26.04 20.65
N ASP A 253 14.27 -26.21 19.75
CA ASP A 253 15.58 -26.76 20.09
C ASP A 253 16.31 -25.87 21.11
N ALA A 254 16.21 -24.55 20.97
CA ALA A 254 16.76 -23.63 21.96
C ALA A 254 16.09 -23.80 23.34
N ARG A 255 14.79 -24.09 23.41
CA ARG A 255 14.08 -24.32 24.68
C ARG A 255 14.54 -25.60 25.37
N GLU A 256 14.67 -26.70 24.63
CA GLU A 256 15.13 -27.99 25.18
C GLU A 256 16.55 -27.92 25.75
N ASN A 257 17.40 -27.08 25.15
CA ASN A 257 18.78 -26.87 25.60
C ASN A 257 18.90 -25.93 26.82
N VAL A 258 17.85 -25.18 27.15
CA VAL A 258 17.85 -24.22 28.25
C VAL A 258 17.37 -24.89 29.54
N LYS A 259 18.31 -25.45 30.31
CA LYS A 259 18.03 -26.18 31.57
C LYS A 259 18.12 -25.34 32.85
N SER A 260 18.56 -24.08 32.75
CA SER A 260 18.78 -23.22 33.92
C SER A 260 17.53 -22.42 34.29
N ARG A 261 17.18 -22.41 35.57
CA ARG A 261 16.11 -21.54 36.12
C ARG A 261 16.38 -20.04 35.94
N ARG A 262 17.64 -19.64 35.71
CA ARG A 262 18.04 -18.24 35.47
C ARG A 262 18.21 -17.89 34.00
N ALA A 263 17.86 -18.81 33.10
CA ALA A 263 18.01 -18.55 31.68
C ALA A 263 17.02 -17.48 31.18
N PRO A 264 17.41 -16.68 30.18
CA PRO A 264 16.55 -15.66 29.62
C PRO A 264 15.31 -16.29 28.96
N THR A 265 14.16 -15.62 29.10
CA THR A 265 12.92 -16.03 28.44
C THR A 265 13.09 -15.99 26.92
N LEU A 266 12.95 -17.13 26.26
CA LEU A 266 13.00 -17.22 24.81
C LEU A 266 11.74 -16.62 24.19
N TYR A 267 11.91 -15.84 23.12
CA TYR A 267 10.77 -15.33 22.38
C TYR A 267 10.04 -16.47 21.68
N PRO A 268 8.71 -16.38 21.54
CA PRO A 268 7.96 -17.40 20.84
C PRO A 268 8.17 -17.37 19.33
N GLY A 269 8.73 -16.32 18.72
CA GLY A 269 8.71 -16.18 17.26
C GLY A 269 7.31 -15.85 16.74
N LEU A 270 7.15 -15.92 15.42
CA LEU A 270 5.86 -15.67 14.79
C LEU A 270 4.89 -16.82 15.06
N ARG A 271 3.70 -16.51 15.54
CA ARG A 271 2.65 -17.47 15.91
C ARG A 271 1.34 -17.27 15.14
N LYS A 272 1.13 -16.10 14.55
CA LYS A 272 -0.04 -15.80 13.74
C LYS A 272 0.38 -15.13 12.44
N LEU A 273 -0.04 -15.71 11.33
CA LEU A 273 0.13 -15.18 9.99
C LEU A 273 -1.25 -15.02 9.36
N THR A 274 -1.62 -13.80 9.00
CA THR A 274 -2.84 -13.52 8.26
C THR A 274 -2.48 -13.07 6.84
N LEU A 275 -3.05 -13.73 5.84
CA LEU A 275 -2.91 -13.38 4.42
C LEU A 275 -4.21 -12.70 3.98
N GLU A 276 -4.15 -11.39 3.72
CA GLU A 276 -5.27 -10.57 3.26
C GLU A 276 -5.20 -10.42 1.75
N PHE A 277 -6.10 -11.12 1.05
CA PHE A 277 -6.16 -11.11 -0.41
C PHE A 277 -7.01 -9.96 -0.93
N LEU A 278 -6.65 -9.44 -2.09
CA LEU A 278 -7.50 -8.50 -2.82
C LEU A 278 -8.82 -9.17 -3.24
N PRO A 279 -9.92 -8.38 -3.38
CA PRO A 279 -11.17 -8.89 -3.92
C PRO A 279 -10.95 -9.53 -5.29
N GLU A 280 -11.74 -10.54 -5.60
CA GLU A 280 -11.72 -11.11 -6.95
C GLU A 280 -12.28 -10.07 -7.90
N GLU A 281 -11.43 -9.56 -8.81
CA GLU A 281 -11.88 -8.72 -9.91
C GLU A 281 -13.02 -9.44 -10.59
N HIS A 282 -14.22 -8.86 -10.52
CA HIS A 282 -15.36 -9.33 -11.28
C HIS A 282 -14.98 -9.15 -12.74
N VAL A 283 -14.45 -10.21 -13.36
CA VAL A 283 -14.48 -10.35 -14.79
C VAL A 283 -15.95 -10.29 -15.12
N VAL A 284 -16.41 -9.11 -15.53
CA VAL A 284 -17.64 -8.97 -16.29
C VAL A 284 -17.40 -9.92 -17.45
N ARG A 285 -17.97 -11.12 -17.36
CA ARG A 285 -18.03 -11.99 -18.53
C ARG A 285 -18.64 -11.08 -19.59
N PRO A 286 -18.07 -11.00 -20.80
CA PRO A 286 -18.81 -10.45 -21.91
C PRO A 286 -20.01 -11.39 -22.10
N SER A 287 -21.07 -11.16 -21.32
CA SER A 287 -22.39 -11.54 -21.71
C SER A 287 -22.62 -10.74 -22.98
N GLU A 288 -22.66 -11.44 -24.10
CA GLU A 288 -23.76 -11.28 -25.05
C GLU A 288 -24.95 -10.64 -24.33
N SER A 289 -25.39 -9.46 -24.79
CA SER A 289 -26.41 -8.61 -24.16
C SER A 289 -25.88 -7.56 -23.16
N GLY A 290 -25.00 -6.68 -23.64
CA GLY A 290 -24.93 -5.29 -23.20
C GLY A 290 -25.59 -4.36 -24.21
N SER A 291 -26.87 -4.61 -24.53
CA SER A 291 -27.69 -3.65 -25.28
C SER A 291 -27.88 -2.43 -24.38
N VAL A 292 -27.19 -1.34 -24.73
CA VAL A 292 -27.27 -0.04 -24.02
C VAL A 292 -28.54 0.73 -24.44
N THR A 293 -29.40 0.14 -25.27
CA THR A 293 -30.71 0.67 -25.59
C THR A 293 -31.74 -0.35 -25.15
N GLY A 294 -32.37 -0.12 -23.99
CA GLY A 294 -33.50 -0.91 -23.49
C GLY A 294 -34.78 -0.78 -24.32
N HIS A 295 -34.66 -0.65 -25.64
CA HIS A 295 -35.75 -0.67 -26.59
C HIS A 295 -35.46 -1.76 -27.62
N GLY A 296 -36.29 -2.81 -27.63
CA GLY A 296 -36.16 -3.95 -28.54
C GLY A 296 -36.41 -3.62 -30.01
N ASP A 297 -36.66 -2.36 -30.36
CA ASP A 297 -36.77 -1.88 -31.74
C ASP A 297 -35.40 -1.54 -32.37
N ALA A 298 -34.40 -1.21 -31.56
CA ALA A 298 -33.06 -0.88 -32.03
C ALA A 298 -32.34 -2.10 -32.64
N ASP A 299 -32.43 -3.26 -31.98
CA ASP A 299 -31.82 -4.50 -32.50
C ASP A 299 -32.51 -4.92 -33.81
N SER A 300 -33.82 -4.72 -33.94
CA SER A 300 -34.56 -4.99 -35.18
C SER A 300 -34.16 -4.02 -36.31
N TYR A 301 -33.88 -2.75 -35.98
CA TYR A 301 -33.39 -1.77 -36.95
C TYR A 301 -31.97 -2.10 -37.44
N TYR A 302 -31.09 -2.58 -36.57
CA TYR A 302 -29.73 -2.99 -36.97
C TYR A 302 -29.73 -4.27 -37.81
N GLU A 303 -30.60 -5.24 -37.52
CA GLU A 303 -30.78 -6.44 -38.36
C GLU A 303 -31.36 -6.11 -39.74
N GLU A 304 -32.27 -5.14 -39.82
CA GLU A 304 -32.86 -4.68 -41.08
C GLU A 304 -31.84 -3.88 -41.92
N MET A 305 -31.06 -2.99 -41.29
CA MET A 305 -29.93 -2.31 -41.93
C MET A 305 -28.86 -3.29 -42.43
N ALA A 306 -28.55 -4.35 -41.68
CA ALA A 306 -27.57 -5.34 -42.09
C ALA A 306 -27.98 -6.13 -43.37
N ARG A 307 -29.28 -6.20 -43.68
CA ARG A 307 -29.77 -6.81 -44.93
C ARG A 307 -29.62 -5.88 -46.14
N ASP A 308 -29.80 -4.57 -45.94
CA ASP A 308 -29.72 -3.56 -47.02
C ASP A 308 -28.29 -3.20 -47.46
N PHE A 309 -27.27 -3.50 -46.65
CA PHE A 309 -25.86 -3.26 -47.00
C PHE A 309 -25.12 -4.50 -47.55
N SER A 310 -25.84 -5.46 -48.10
CA SER A 310 -25.25 -6.63 -48.79
C SER A 310 -24.47 -6.26 -50.07
N PHE A 311 -24.51 -5.00 -50.52
CA PHE A 311 -23.82 -4.51 -51.71
C PHE A 311 -22.31 -4.21 -51.53
N LEU A 312 -21.81 -4.11 -50.28
CA LEU A 312 -20.40 -3.80 -50.00
C LEU A 312 -19.51 -5.02 -49.73
N ASN A 313 -20.02 -6.24 -49.87
CA ASN A 313 -19.26 -7.47 -49.62
C ASN A 313 -18.30 -7.89 -50.76
N HIS A 314 -17.98 -6.97 -51.67
CA HIS A 314 -16.93 -7.17 -52.68
C HIS A 314 -15.93 -6.02 -52.64
N GLU A 315 -15.15 -5.93 -51.56
CA GLU A 315 -13.75 -5.56 -51.69
C GLU A 315 -12.91 -6.06 -50.51
N SER A 316 -11.83 -6.74 -50.88
CA SER A 316 -10.84 -7.41 -50.06
C SER A 316 -10.23 -6.51 -48.97
N ILE A 317 -10.78 -6.54 -47.76
CA ILE A 317 -10.01 -6.19 -46.56
C ILE A 317 -9.21 -7.44 -46.20
N ARG A 318 -7.94 -7.40 -46.58
CA ARG A 318 -6.89 -8.33 -46.15
C ARG A 318 -7.11 -8.74 -44.69
N ALA A 319 -7.41 -10.02 -44.49
CA ALA A 319 -7.30 -10.64 -43.19
C ALA A 319 -5.93 -10.29 -42.58
N PRO A 320 -5.86 -9.87 -41.31
CA PRO A 320 -4.57 -9.64 -40.68
C PRO A 320 -3.80 -10.95 -40.72
N THR A 321 -2.63 -10.88 -41.36
CA THR A 321 -1.72 -12.01 -41.53
C THR A 321 -1.48 -12.66 -40.17
N ARG A 322 -1.75 -13.96 -40.10
CA ARG A 322 -1.64 -14.89 -38.96
C ARG A 322 -0.21 -15.00 -38.36
N ARG A 323 0.68 -14.04 -38.63
CA ARG A 323 2.11 -14.05 -38.26
C ARG A 323 2.51 -12.96 -37.25
N GLN A 324 1.55 -12.28 -36.62
CA GLN A 324 1.81 -11.41 -35.46
C GLN A 324 0.97 -11.77 -34.21
N GLN A 325 0.25 -12.89 -34.24
CA GLN A 325 -0.54 -13.42 -33.11
C GLN A 325 0.21 -14.45 -32.26
N GLU A 326 1.42 -14.84 -32.66
CA GLU A 326 2.25 -15.84 -31.99
C GLU A 326 3.54 -15.21 -31.48
N GLU A 327 3.49 -14.34 -30.48
CA GLU A 327 4.67 -14.04 -29.62
C GLU A 327 4.37 -13.17 -28.39
N ILE A 328 3.20 -13.31 -27.73
CA ILE A 328 3.05 -12.76 -26.37
C ILE A 328 2.30 -13.78 -25.53
N GLY A 329 3.09 -14.65 -24.89
CA GLY A 329 2.60 -15.72 -24.04
C GLY A 329 1.59 -15.21 -23.02
N VAL A 330 0.43 -15.87 -22.99
CA VAL A 330 -0.48 -15.80 -21.85
C VAL A 330 0.33 -16.30 -20.67
N VAL A 331 0.83 -15.39 -19.82
CA VAL A 331 1.55 -15.79 -18.61
C VAL A 331 0.54 -16.59 -17.78
N PRO A 332 0.81 -17.87 -17.48
CA PRO A 332 -0.11 -18.68 -16.72
C PRO A 332 -0.27 -18.06 -15.34
N THR A 333 -1.43 -17.46 -15.08
CA THR A 333 -1.79 -16.96 -13.76
C THR A 333 -2.29 -18.11 -12.90
N VAL A 334 -1.81 -18.18 -11.68
CA VAL A 334 -2.12 -19.24 -10.73
C VAL A 334 -3.07 -18.70 -9.67
N ASP A 335 -4.09 -19.48 -9.28
CA ASP A 335 -4.91 -19.14 -8.11
C ASP A 335 -4.12 -19.44 -6.84
N ILE A 336 -3.54 -18.39 -6.27
CA ILE A 336 -2.64 -18.45 -5.12
C ILE A 336 -3.36 -19.05 -3.90
N VAL A 337 -4.64 -18.77 -3.73
CA VAL A 337 -5.43 -19.27 -2.59
C VAL A 337 -5.62 -20.78 -2.74
N LYS A 338 -5.98 -21.24 -3.94
CA LYS A 338 -6.15 -22.67 -4.23
C LYS A 338 -4.83 -23.42 -4.02
N GLU A 339 -3.75 -22.96 -4.62
CA GLU A 339 -2.42 -23.59 -4.49
C GLU A 339 -1.94 -23.63 -3.04
N LEU A 340 -2.11 -22.55 -2.26
CA LEU A 340 -1.72 -22.53 -0.86
C LEU A 340 -2.52 -23.56 -0.04
N ARG A 341 -3.81 -23.74 -0.33
CA ARG A 341 -4.64 -24.76 0.34
C ARG A 341 -4.22 -26.17 -0.03
N GLU A 342 -4.02 -26.44 -1.31
CA GLU A 342 -3.58 -27.75 -1.82
C GLU A 342 -2.19 -28.11 -1.28
N TRP A 343 -1.24 -27.19 -1.39
CA TRP A 343 0.09 -27.36 -0.80
C TRP A 343 0.02 -27.60 0.71
N ARG A 344 -0.82 -26.86 1.43
CA ARG A 344 -0.93 -27.02 2.89
C ARG A 344 -1.54 -28.36 3.31
N ALA A 345 -2.37 -28.96 2.46
CA ALA A 345 -2.93 -30.29 2.70
C ALA A 345 -1.85 -31.38 2.62
N ILE A 346 -0.90 -31.25 1.69
CA ILE A 346 0.16 -32.25 1.46
C ILE A 346 1.44 -32.03 2.28
N GLU A 347 1.69 -30.81 2.77
CA GLU A 347 2.95 -30.46 3.43
C GLU A 347 3.16 -31.24 4.73
N VAL A 348 4.32 -31.91 4.84
CA VAL A 348 4.70 -32.77 5.97
C VAL A 348 5.24 -31.94 7.14
N ARG A 349 6.03 -30.89 6.87
CA ARG A 349 6.58 -30.01 7.91
C ARG A 349 5.71 -28.77 8.09
N ARG A 350 4.63 -28.94 8.84
CA ARG A 350 3.69 -27.86 9.11
C ARG A 350 4.21 -26.96 10.23
N TRP A 351 4.38 -25.67 9.92
CA TRP A 351 4.44 -24.61 10.95
C TRP A 351 3.18 -24.69 11.83
N PHE A 352 3.31 -24.76 13.15
CA PHE A 352 2.18 -24.98 14.06
C PHE A 352 1.43 -23.69 14.44
N GLY A 353 1.88 -22.53 13.97
CA GLY A 353 1.18 -21.28 14.16
C GLY A 353 -0.17 -21.20 13.43
N GLU A 354 -0.95 -20.19 13.78
CA GLU A 354 -2.24 -19.89 13.16
C GLU A 354 -2.01 -19.22 11.79
N LEU A 355 -2.35 -19.93 10.71
CA LEU A 355 -2.44 -19.37 9.36
C LEU A 355 -3.90 -19.04 9.04
N LYS A 356 -4.20 -17.75 8.89
CA LYS A 356 -5.54 -17.26 8.51
C LYS A 356 -5.51 -16.68 7.10
N ILE A 357 -6.41 -17.15 6.23
CA ILE A 357 -6.64 -16.58 4.91
C ILE A 357 -7.90 -15.72 4.98
N LYS A 358 -7.79 -14.45 4.61
CA LYS A 358 -8.91 -13.49 4.55
C LYS A 358 -9.13 -13.09 3.10
N LEU A 359 -10.35 -13.34 2.63
CA LEU A 359 -10.85 -12.93 1.32
C LEU A 359 -11.81 -11.75 1.57
N PHE A 360 -11.78 -10.76 0.68
CA PHE A 360 -12.64 -9.58 0.74
C PHE A 360 -13.62 -9.52 -0.41
#